data_AF-A0A2D7S2J9-F1
#
_entry.id   AF-A0A2D7S2J9-F1
#
_cell.length_a   1.000
_cell.length_b   1.000
_cell.length_c   1.000
_cell.angle_alpha   90.00
_cell.angle_beta   90.00
_cell.angle_gamma   90.00
#
_symmetry.space_group_name_H-M   'P 1'
#
loop_
_entity.id
_entity.type
_entity.pdbx_description
1 polymer ?
#
loop_
_entity_poly.entity_id
_entity_poly.type
_entity_poly.pdbx_seq_one_letter_code
_entity_poly.pdbx_strand_id
1 'polypeptide(L)'
;MEIVMIQKKGCMPCKNFAPTIKKYAEDKKIGFKSVQMEDMPENIRPPFYPYFYLRKNNQIIDKWGGVNERKMEAVIKRNLKKTNL
;
A
#
# COMPACT_ATOMS: atom_id res chain seq x y z
N MET A 1 6.31 1.39 10.51
CA MET A 1 5.81 0.75 9.28
C MET A 1 5.15 1.80 8.42
N GLU A 2 5.14 1.61 7.10
CA GLU A 2 4.59 2.56 6.13
C GLU A 2 3.90 1.80 4.99
N ILE A 3 2.70 2.22 4.61
CA ILE A 3 2.02 1.78 3.40
C ILE A 3 2.41 2.71 2.25
N VAL A 4 2.86 2.13 1.15
CA VAL A 4 3.17 2.85 -0.09
C VAL A 4 2.19 2.41 -1.15
N MET A 5 1.24 3.29 -1.47
CA MET A 5 0.28 3.07 -2.56
C MET A 5 0.90 3.53 -3.89
N ILE A 6 1.07 2.59 -4.82
CA ILE A 6 1.39 2.91 -6.20
C ILE A 6 0.09 3.10 -6.97
N GLN A 7 -0.02 4.24 -7.64
CA GLN A 7 -1.17 4.64 -8.42
C GLN A 7 -0.74 5.14 -9.79
N LYS A 8 -1.68 5.14 -10.73
CA LYS A 8 -1.48 5.57 -12.12
C LYS A 8 -2.41 6.74 -12.41
N LYS A 9 -1.99 7.70 -13.24
CA LYS A 9 -2.89 8.76 -13.70
C LYS A 9 -4.13 8.17 -14.40
N GLY A 10 -5.30 8.72 -14.10
CA GLY A 10 -6.58 8.22 -14.63
C GLY A 10 -7.08 6.91 -13.99
N CYS A 11 -6.43 6.38 -12.95
CA CYS A 11 -6.89 5.19 -12.25
C CYS A 11 -8.04 5.50 -11.29
N MET A 12 -9.29 5.30 -11.73
CA MET A 12 -10.48 5.49 -10.89
C MET A 12 -10.47 4.63 -9.61
N PRO A 13 -10.10 3.32 -9.66
CA PRO A 13 -10.00 2.51 -8.44
C PRO A 13 -8.96 3.05 -7.45
N CYS A 14 -7.87 3.67 -7.94
CA CYS A 14 -6.87 4.29 -7.10
C CYS A 14 -7.46 5.50 -6.36
N LYS A 15 -8.15 6.39 -7.07
CA LYS A 15 -8.79 7.58 -6.49
C LYS A 15 -9.82 7.20 -5.43
N ASN A 16 -10.65 6.19 -5.70
CA ASN A 16 -11.72 5.79 -4.80
C ASN A 16 -11.21 5.06 -3.55
N PHE A 17 -10.13 4.29 -3.68
CA PHE A 17 -9.61 3.49 -2.56
C PHE A 17 -8.58 4.23 -1.70
N ALA A 18 -7.95 5.30 -2.21
CA ALA A 18 -6.96 6.08 -1.46
C ALA A 18 -7.46 6.60 -0.09
N PRO A 19 -8.71 7.11 0.05
CA PRO A 19 -9.23 7.51 1.35
C PRO A 19 -9.34 6.34 2.34
N THR A 20 -9.79 5.17 1.87
CA THR A 20 -9.95 3.97 2.70
C THR A 20 -8.62 3.51 3.28
N ILE A 21 -7.60 3.33 2.44
CA ILE A 21 -6.28 2.88 2.87
C ILE A 21 -5.59 3.92 3.77
N LYS A 22 -5.77 5.22 3.49
CA LYS A 22 -5.22 6.30 4.29
C LYS A 22 -5.82 6.29 5.70
N LYS A 23 -7.15 6.22 5.81
CA LYS A 23 -7.85 6.12 7.10
C LYS A 23 -7.38 4.89 7.89
N TYR A 24 -7.24 3.74 7.21
CA TYR A 24 -6.76 2.52 7.87
C TYR A 24 -5.33 2.69 8.42
N ALA A 25 -4.45 3.36 7.68
CA ALA A 25 -3.09 3.63 8.15
C ALA A 25 -3.09 4.52 9.39
N GLU A 26 -3.92 5.57 9.40
CA GLU A 26 -4.13 6.48 10.54
C GLU A 26 -4.64 5.70 11.78
N ASP A 27 -5.68 4.87 11.62
CA ASP A 27 -6.25 4.03 12.68
C ASP A 27 -5.23 3.05 13.28
N LYS A 28 -4.30 2.56 12.47
CA LYS A 28 -3.22 1.66 12.89
C LYS A 28 -1.93 2.37 13.30
N LYS A 29 -1.90 3.70 13.28
CA LYS A 29 -0.73 4.52 13.60
C LYS A 29 0.51 4.11 12.78
N ILE A 30 0.32 3.82 11.49
CA ILE A 30 1.40 3.54 10.54
C ILE A 30 1.43 4.60 9.44
N GLY A 31 2.59 4.82 8.83
CA GLY A 31 2.74 5.81 7.77
C GLY A 31 1.93 5.45 6.54
N PHE A 32 1.52 6.46 5.78
CA PHE A 32 0.93 6.31 4.47
C PHE A 32 1.56 7.30 3.50
N LYS A 33 1.96 6.81 2.34
CA LYS A 33 2.31 7.66 1.20
C LYS A 33 1.82 7.06 -0.09
N SER A 34 1.77 7.89 -1.11
CA SER A 34 1.40 7.46 -2.45
C SER A 34 2.41 7.92 -3.48
N VAL A 35 2.65 7.09 -4.49
CA VAL A 35 3.61 7.32 -5.57
C VAL A 35 2.89 7.14 -6.89
N GLN A 36 3.12 8.06 -7.84
CA GLN A 36 2.65 7.89 -9.21
C GLN A 36 3.61 6.95 -9.94
N MET A 37 3.08 5.95 -10.65
CA MET A 37 3.91 4.99 -11.38
C MET A 37 4.77 5.68 -12.44
N GLU A 38 4.31 6.82 -12.97
CA GLU A 38 5.01 7.63 -13.95
C GLU A 38 6.36 8.13 -13.42
N ASP A 39 6.48 8.28 -12.10
CA ASP A 39 7.71 8.71 -11.42
C ASP A 39 8.62 7.51 -11.04
N MET A 40 8.21 6.28 -11.35
CA MET A 40 8.95 5.06 -11.04
C MET A 40 9.74 4.52 -12.24
N PRO A 41 10.96 3.98 -12.03
CA PRO A 41 11.67 3.19 -13.04
C PRO A 41 10.83 2.01 -13.54
N GLU A 42 10.88 1.75 -14.85
CA GLU A 42 10.03 0.75 -15.51
C GLU A 42 10.19 -0.66 -14.96
N ASN A 43 11.41 -1.05 -14.64
CA ASN A 43 11.76 -2.37 -14.12
C ASN A 43 11.15 -2.69 -12.75
N ILE A 44 10.64 -1.70 -12.02
CA ILE A 44 10.02 -1.89 -10.71
C ILE A 44 8.53 -1.53 -10.68
N ARG A 45 7.93 -1.20 -11.84
CA ARG A 45 6.50 -0.85 -11.93
C ARG A 45 5.63 -2.10 -11.69
N PRO A 46 4.60 -2.02 -10.83
CA PRO A 46 3.62 -3.09 -10.69
C PRO A 46 2.83 -3.34 -11.98
N PRO A 47 2.36 -4.58 -12.21
CA PRO A 47 1.58 -4.93 -13.40
C PRO A 47 0.14 -4.39 -13.39
N PHE A 48 -0.37 -3.92 -12.26
CA PHE A 48 -1.73 -3.39 -12.13
C PHE A 48 -1.82 -2.37 -10.99
N TYR A 49 -2.88 -1.55 -11.01
CA TYR A 49 -3.09 -0.45 -10.06
C TYR A 49 -4.53 -0.43 -9.53
N PRO A 50 -4.76 -0.05 -8.25
CA PRO A 50 -3.74 0.31 -7.27
C PRO A 50 -2.92 -0.88 -6.79
N TYR A 51 -1.65 -0.63 -6.47
CA TYR A 51 -0.75 -1.59 -5.88
C TYR A 51 -0.21 -1.04 -4.57
N PHE A 52 0.18 -1.89 -3.64
CA PHE A 52 0.59 -1.47 -2.31
C PHE A 52 1.81 -2.26 -1.86
N TYR A 53 2.80 -1.53 -1.34
CA TYR A 53 3.90 -2.10 -0.59
C TYR A 53 3.74 -1.76 0.89
N LEU A 54 3.96 -2.75 1.76
CA LEU A 54 4.18 -2.50 3.17
C LEU A 54 5.69 -2.43 3.42
N ARG A 55 6.15 -1.31 3.97
CA ARG A 55 7.57 -1.06 4.26
C ARG A 55 7.85 -0.97 5.76
N LYS A 56 9.02 -1.47 6.16
CA LYS A 56 9.59 -1.33 7.50
C LYS A 56 11.11 -1.18 7.36
N ASN A 57 11.72 -0.20 8.01
CA ASN A 57 13.17 0.02 7.99
C ASN A 57 13.75 0.01 6.57
N ASN A 58 13.11 0.77 5.66
CA ASN A 58 13.47 0.88 4.25
C ASN A 58 13.30 -0.40 3.39
N GLN A 59 12.88 -1.53 3.97
CA GLN A 59 12.64 -2.80 3.28
C GLN A 59 11.14 -3.01 2.99
N ILE A 60 10.84 -3.64 1.86
CA ILE A 60 9.49 -4.12 1.54
C ILE A 60 9.29 -5.45 2.26
N ILE A 61 8.34 -5.49 3.19
CA ILE A 61 8.03 -6.69 3.96
C ILE A 61 6.80 -7.43 3.43
N ASP A 62 5.95 -6.74 2.66
CA ASP A 62 4.77 -7.35 2.04
C ASP A 62 4.26 -6.51 0.86
N LYS A 63 3.41 -7.12 0.04
CA LYS A 63 2.77 -6.47 -1.09
C LYS A 63 1.40 -7.04 -1.43
N TRP A 64 0.50 -6.18 -1.89
CA TRP A 64 -0.78 -6.60 -2.44
C TRP A 64 -1.24 -5.59 -3.49
N GLY A 65 -2.29 -5.92 -4.23
CA GLY A 65 -2.93 -4.94 -5.08
C GLY A 65 -4.41 -5.21 -5.26
N GLY A 66 -5.06 -4.26 -5.92
CA GLY A 66 -6.51 -4.16 -5.98
C GLY A 66 -7.11 -3.53 -4.71
N VAL A 67 -8.43 -3.40 -4.72
CA VAL A 67 -9.22 -2.64 -3.73
C VAL A 67 -9.91 -3.53 -2.68
N ASN A 68 -9.42 -4.75 -2.49
CA ASN A 68 -10.03 -5.71 -1.55
C ASN A 68 -9.59 -5.40 -0.11
N GLU A 69 -10.50 -4.82 0.67
CA GLU A 69 -10.25 -4.43 2.07
C GLU A 69 -9.89 -5.62 2.96
N ARG A 70 -10.55 -6.78 2.81
CA ARG A 70 -10.22 -7.97 3.60
C ARG A 70 -8.77 -8.41 3.38
N LYS A 71 -8.30 -8.36 2.14
CA LYS A 71 -6.90 -8.69 1.79
C LYS A 71 -5.93 -7.65 2.38
N MET A 72 -6.24 -6.36 2.24
CA MET A 72 -5.49 -5.27 2.84
C MET A 72 -5.35 -5.48 4.35
N GLU A 73 -6.46 -5.71 5.06
CA GLU A 73 -6.45 -5.94 6.50
C GLU A 73 -5.62 -7.15 6.89
N ALA A 74 -5.79 -8.28 6.19
CA ALA A 74 -5.05 -9.51 6.49
C ALA A 74 -3.53 -9.29 6.35
N VAL A 75 -3.10 -8.60 5.29
CA VAL A 75 -1.69 -8.25 5.04
C VAL A 75 -1.14 -7.32 6.12
N ILE A 76 -1.87 -6.30 6.53
CA ILE A 76 -1.38 -5.35 7.53
C ILE A 76 -1.36 -6.00 8.93
N LYS A 77 -2.44 -6.69 9.31
CA LYS A 77 -2.56 -7.38 10.62
C LYS A 77 -1.46 -8.41 10.83
N ARG A 78 -1.15 -9.25 9.83
CA ARG A 78 -0.10 -10.29 9.97
C ARG A 78 1.29 -9.70 10.20
N ASN A 79 1.60 -8.55 9.61
CA ASN A 79 2.91 -7.92 9.72
C ASN A 79 3.05 -7.04 10.98
N LEU A 80 1.94 -6.49 11.48
CA LEU A 80 1.92 -5.84 12.79
C LEU A 80 2.23 -6.84 13.91
N LYS A 81 1.63 -8.05 13.87
CA LYS A 81 1.92 -9.11 14.85
C LYS A 81 3.38 -9.55 14.85
N LYS A 82 3.99 -9.73 13.67
CA LYS A 82 5.42 -10.05 13.52
C LYS A 82 6.37 -8.98 14.08
N THR A 83 5.89 -7.77 14.32
CA THR A 83 6.71 -6.66 14.84
C THR A 83 6.64 -6.54 16.37
N ASN A 84 5.62 -7.12 17.00
CA ASN A 84 5.45 -7.13 18.45
C ASN A 84 5.97 -8.42 19.11
N LEU A 85 6.68 -9.25 18.34
CA LEU A 85 7.46 -10.40 18.75
C LEU A 85 8.93 -10.06 18.54
#